data_AF-A0A8T1AW06-F1
#
_entry.id   AF-A0A8T1AW06-F1
#
_cell.length_a   1.000
_cell.length_b   1.000
_cell.length_c   1.000
_cell.angle_alpha   90.00
_cell.angle_beta   90.00
_cell.angle_gamma   90.00
#
_symmetry.space_group_name_H-M   'P 1'
#
loop_
_entity.id
_entity.type
_entity.pdbx_description
1 polymer ?
#
loop_
_entity_poly.entity_id
_entity_poly.type
_entity_poly.pdbx_seq_one_letter_code
_entity_poly.pdbx_strand_id
1 'polypeptide(L)'
;MTTQKGFRAVNGCGEHNFVALTLIDHACRSRKELHVVWYNLKNAFGSVPQELLWEVLERMGEPPVFVQVCKGLYKDTAFMVGNAADRQTDPVTQLVGVFQGCPLRSHAE
;
A
#
# COMPACT_ATOMS: atom_id res chain seq x y z
N MET A 1 -1.47 -15.30 14.50
CA MET A 1 -0.85 -13.98 14.32
C MET A 1 -0.82 -13.66 12.84
N THR A 2 -1.36 -12.53 12.40
CA THR A 2 -1.29 -12.12 10.98
C THR A 2 0.11 -11.61 10.66
N THR A 3 0.66 -11.95 9.49
CA THR A 3 1.99 -11.51 9.02
C THR A 3 1.99 -10.09 8.46
N GLN A 4 0.83 -9.56 8.05
CA GLN A 4 0.67 -8.15 7.67
C GLN A 4 0.55 -7.27 8.93
N LYS A 5 1.45 -6.29 9.03
CA LYS A 5 1.55 -5.38 10.19
C LYS A 5 1.60 -3.90 9.82
N GLY A 6 1.89 -3.56 8.57
CA GLY A 6 1.78 -2.18 8.07
C GLY A 6 0.32 -1.78 7.85
N PHE A 7 0.02 -0.50 8.06
CA PHE A 7 -1.33 0.10 7.93
C PHE A 7 -2.42 -0.56 8.77
N ARG A 8 -2.05 -1.16 9.91
CA ARG A 8 -2.99 -1.73 10.89
C ARG A 8 -2.90 -0.99 12.21
N ALA A 9 -3.95 -1.03 13.01
CA ALA A 9 -3.99 -0.44 14.36
C ALA A 9 -3.17 -1.25 15.40
N VAL A 10 -1.90 -1.55 15.09
CA VAL A 10 -0.97 -2.29 15.94
C VAL A 10 0.43 -1.67 15.85
N ASN A 11 1.29 -1.93 16.85
CA ASN A 11 2.71 -1.55 16.77
C ASN A 11 3.48 -2.51 15.84
N GLY A 12 3.12 -2.49 14.56
CA GLY A 12 3.62 -3.43 13.57
C GLY A 12 5.12 -3.34 13.34
N CYS A 13 5.65 -2.12 13.26
CA CYS A 13 7.07 -1.88 13.08
C CYS A 13 7.87 -2.40 14.28
N GLY A 14 7.44 -2.10 15.51
CA GLY A 14 8.13 -2.56 16.72
C GLY A 14 8.15 -4.08 16.83
N GLU A 15 7.02 -4.74 16.57
CA GLU A 15 6.92 -6.19 16.61
C GLU A 15 7.80 -6.86 15.54
N HIS A 16 7.76 -6.40 14.29
CA HIS A 16 8.61 -6.96 13.23
C HIS A 16 10.10 -6.70 13.48
N ASN A 17 10.47 -5.53 14.02
CA ASN A 17 11.86 -5.28 14.41
C ASN A 17 12.30 -6.22 15.53
N PHE A 18 11.47 -6.41 16.55
CA PHE A 18 11.76 -7.33 17.65
C PHE A 18 11.96 -8.77 17.14
N VAL A 19 11.08 -9.25 16.25
CA VAL A 19 11.20 -10.59 15.64
C VAL A 19 12.49 -10.70 14.84
N ALA A 20 12.80 -9.72 13.99
CA ALA A 20 14.03 -9.72 13.19
C ALA A 20 15.29 -9.74 14.08
N LEU A 21 15.35 -8.90 15.11
CA LEU A 21 16.45 -8.87 16.07
C LEU A 21 16.57 -10.17 16.87
N THR A 22 15.46 -10.77 17.25
CA THR A 22 15.45 -12.06 17.97
C THR A 22 15.99 -13.19 17.08
N LEU A 23 15.63 -13.21 15.80
CA LEU A 23 16.16 -14.20 14.84
C LEU A 23 17.67 -14.02 14.64
N ILE A 24 18.14 -12.78 14.55
CA ILE A 24 19.57 -12.45 14.45
C ILE A 24 20.32 -12.93 15.71
N ASP A 25 19.82 -12.60 16.91
CA ASP A 25 20.44 -13.04 18.18
C ASP A 25 20.50 -14.57 18.26
N HIS A 26 19.41 -15.25 17.91
CA HIS A 26 19.35 -16.70 17.93
C HIS A 26 20.37 -17.34 16.97
N ALA A 27 20.50 -16.83 15.74
CA ALA A 27 21.47 -17.31 14.76
C ALA A 27 22.91 -17.15 15.27
N CYS A 28 23.23 -15.99 15.84
CA CYS A 28 24.53 -15.70 16.46
C CYS A 28 24.84 -16.69 17.60
N ARG A 29 23.90 -16.89 18.52
CA ARG A 29 24.09 -17.77 19.70
C ARG A 29 24.17 -19.25 19.33
N SER A 30 23.42 -19.67 18.32
CA SER A 30 23.41 -21.05 17.83
C SER A 30 24.51 -21.35 16.81
N ARG A 31 25.31 -20.34 16.41
CA ARG A 31 26.33 -20.43 15.35
C ARG A 31 25.77 -21.00 14.05
N LYS A 32 24.58 -20.57 13.68
CA LYS A 32 23.91 -20.95 12.43
C LYS A 32 23.85 -19.77 11.48
N GLU A 33 23.82 -20.06 10.18
CA GLU A 33 23.61 -19.06 9.15
C GLU A 33 22.14 -18.62 9.12
N LEU A 34 21.92 -17.32 8.92
CA LEU A 34 20.60 -16.71 8.73
C LEU A 34 20.63 -15.92 7.43
N HIS A 35 19.74 -16.28 6.50
CA HIS A 35 19.56 -15.54 5.26
C HIS A 35 18.29 -14.69 5.34
N VAL A 36 18.41 -13.40 5.05
CA VAL A 36 17.31 -12.43 5.07
C VAL A 36 17.20 -11.79 3.70
N VAL A 37 15.98 -11.78 3.15
CA VAL A 37 15.67 -11.13 1.86
C VAL A 37 14.79 -9.93 2.13
N TRP A 38 15.30 -8.75 1.79
CA TRP A 38 14.51 -7.51 1.79
C TRP A 38 13.90 -7.30 0.42
N TYR A 39 12.57 -7.32 0.34
CA TYR A 39 11.83 -7.10 -0.89
C TYR A 39 11.09 -5.77 -0.83
N ASN A 40 11.25 -4.94 -1.86
CA ASN A 40 10.57 -3.66 -1.98
C ASN A 40 9.92 -3.52 -3.37
N LEU A 41 8.70 -2.99 -3.39
CA LEU A 41 7.96 -2.73 -4.63
C LEU A 41 8.29 -1.33 -5.15
N LYS A 42 8.72 -1.23 -6.42
CA LYS A 42 8.91 0.06 -7.08
C LYS A 42 7.56 0.76 -7.26
N ASN A 43 7.45 1.99 -6.77
CA ASN A 43 6.24 2.82 -6.87
C ASN A 43 4.96 2.09 -6.39
N ALA A 44 5.00 1.44 -5.23
CA ALA A 44 3.95 0.52 -4.75
C ALA A 44 2.52 1.09 -4.76
N PHE A 45 2.34 2.40 -4.63
CA PHE A 45 1.03 3.04 -4.71
C PHE A 45 0.69 3.54 -6.11
N GLY A 46 1.67 4.02 -6.88
CA GLY A 46 1.43 4.59 -8.21
C GLY A 46 1.46 3.57 -9.34
N SER A 47 1.83 2.31 -9.09
CA SER A 47 1.94 1.27 -10.11
C SER A 47 0.78 0.28 -10.13
N VAL A 48 -0.20 0.40 -9.21
CA VAL A 48 -1.31 -0.54 -9.08
C VAL A 48 -2.38 -0.30 -10.16
N PRO A 49 -2.67 -1.26 -11.05
CA PRO A 49 -3.81 -1.16 -11.96
C PRO A 49 -5.13 -1.06 -11.18
N GLN A 50 -6.01 -0.15 -11.58
CA GLN A 50 -7.26 0.09 -10.82
C GLN A 50 -8.20 -1.11 -10.91
N GLU A 51 -8.22 -1.82 -12.04
CA GLU A 51 -9.00 -3.04 -12.24
C GLU A 51 -8.65 -4.11 -11.21
N LEU A 52 -7.36 -4.26 -10.89
CA LEU A 52 -6.90 -5.22 -9.88
C LEU A 52 -7.35 -4.83 -8.46
N LEU A 53 -7.49 -3.54 -8.15
CA LEU A 53 -8.04 -3.12 -6.86
C LEU A 53 -9.47 -3.64 -6.69
N TRP A 54 -10.28 -3.53 -7.74
CA TRP A 54 -11.68 -3.97 -7.71
C TRP A 54 -11.78 -5.48 -7.55
N GLU A 55 -11.00 -6.23 -8.32
CA GLU A 55 -10.95 -7.70 -8.21
C GLU A 55 -10.52 -8.14 -6.81
N VAL A 56 -9.55 -7.46 -6.19
CA VAL A 56 -9.07 -7.80 -4.85
C VAL A 56 -10.16 -7.53 -3.81
N LEU A 57 -10.83 -6.36 -3.84
CA LEU A 57 -11.91 -6.05 -2.90
C LEU A 57 -13.07 -7.04 -3.02
N GLU A 58 -13.46 -7.39 -4.25
CA GLU A 58 -14.50 -8.37 -4.52
C GLU A 58 -14.11 -9.76 -4.00
N ARG A 59 -12.85 -10.18 -4.18
CA ARG A 59 -12.32 -11.46 -3.64
C ARG A 59 -12.18 -11.48 -2.12
N MET A 60 -11.96 -10.32 -1.50
CA MET A 60 -11.93 -10.17 -0.04
C MET A 60 -13.33 -10.27 0.59
N GLY A 61 -14.39 -10.27 -0.24
CA GLY A 61 -15.77 -10.37 0.23
C GLY A 61 -16.38 -9.03 0.61
N GLU A 62 -15.79 -7.92 0.16
CA GLU A 62 -16.32 -6.58 0.43
C GLU A 62 -17.72 -6.39 -0.16
N PRO A 63 -18.62 -5.66 0.51
CA PRO A 63 -19.97 -5.42 0.02
C PRO A 63 -19.95 -4.78 -1.39
N PRO A 64 -20.79 -5.24 -2.35
CA PRO A 64 -20.82 -4.68 -3.69
C PRO A 64 -21.05 -3.16 -3.70
N VAL A 65 -21.88 -2.66 -2.78
CA VAL A 65 -22.11 -1.22 -2.62
C VAL A 65 -20.82 -0.46 -2.27
N PHE A 66 -19.98 -1.01 -1.40
CA PHE A 66 -18.70 -0.41 -1.03
C PHE A 66 -17.75 -0.37 -2.23
N VAL A 67 -17.63 -1.49 -2.95
CA VAL A 67 -16.81 -1.56 -4.17
C VAL A 67 -17.25 -0.53 -5.21
N GLN A 68 -18.57 -0.33 -5.38
CA GLN A 68 -19.10 0.67 -6.32
C GLN A 68 -18.79 2.11 -5.89
N VAL A 69 -18.84 2.42 -4.58
CA VAL A 69 -18.40 3.73 -4.07
C VAL A 69 -16.92 3.95 -4.37
N CYS A 70 -16.08 2.93 -4.12
CA CYS A 70 -14.65 2.99 -4.43
C CYS A 70 -14.41 3.23 -5.93
N LYS A 71 -15.07 2.48 -6.82
CA LYS A 71 -15.00 2.71 -8.28
C LYS A 71 -15.43 4.14 -8.66
N GLY A 72 -16.50 4.64 -8.03
CA GLY A 72 -17.00 5.99 -8.24
C GLY A 72 -15.99 7.08 -7.87
N LEU A 73 -15.18 6.88 -6.83
CA LEU A 73 -14.12 7.82 -6.46
C LEU A 73 -13.02 7.93 -7.51
N TYR A 74 -12.78 6.88 -8.29
CA TYR A 74 -11.72 6.82 -9.30
C TYR A 74 -12.20 7.18 -10.72
N LYS A 75 -13.52 7.19 -10.94
CA LYS A 75 -14.14 7.50 -12.23
C LYS A 75 -13.76 8.90 -12.72
N ASP A 76 -13.28 8.98 -13.96
CA ASP A 76 -12.93 10.22 -14.67
C ASP A 76 -11.98 11.14 -13.88
N THR A 77 -11.14 10.56 -13.03
CA THR A 77 -10.23 11.34 -12.20
C THR A 77 -8.98 11.78 -12.96
N ALA A 78 -8.61 13.04 -12.73
CA ALA A 78 -7.43 13.66 -13.29
C ALA A 78 -6.77 14.57 -12.27
N PHE A 79 -5.47 14.80 -12.42
CA PHE A 79 -4.72 15.76 -11.63
C PHE A 79 -4.04 16.78 -12.54
N MET A 80 -3.78 17.97 -12.00
CA MET A 80 -3.01 19.00 -12.68
C MET A 80 -1.78 19.29 -11.84
N VAL A 81 -0.64 19.50 -12.51
CA VAL A 81 0.61 19.86 -11.86
C VAL A 81 0.88 21.33 -12.13
N GLY A 82 1.26 22.08 -11.10
CA GLY A 82 1.61 23.50 -11.23
C GLY A 82 2.83 23.84 -10.40
N ASN A 83 3.53 24.90 -10.79
CA ASN A 83 4.58 25.52 -10.01
C ASN A 83 4.27 27.03 -9.85
N ALA A 84 5.12 27.78 -9.14
CA ALA A 84 4.87 29.21 -8.89
C ALA A 84 5.15 30.12 -10.09
N ALA A 85 5.83 29.62 -11.13
CA ALA A 85 6.33 30.42 -12.25
C ALA A 85 5.49 30.25 -13.53
N ASP A 86 4.94 29.05 -13.74
CA ASP A 86 4.28 28.63 -14.96
C ASP A 86 2.79 28.35 -14.76
N ARG A 87 2.05 28.30 -15.87
CA ARG A 87 0.66 27.83 -15.88
C ARG A 87 0.60 26.35 -15.51
N GLN A 88 -0.47 25.94 -14.84
CA GLN A 88 -0.77 24.53 -14.58
C GLN A 88 -0.80 23.72 -15.88
N THR A 89 -0.44 22.44 -15.80
CA THR A 89 -0.63 21.48 -16.89
C THR A 89 -2.10 21.35 -17.24
N ASP A 90 -2.38 20.89 -18.46
CA ASP A 90 -3.69 20.32 -18.76
C ASP A 90 -3.99 19.13 -17.83
N PRO A 91 -5.27 18.78 -17.61
CA PRO A 91 -5.64 17.65 -16.78
C PRO A 91 -4.97 16.35 -17.25
N VAL A 92 -4.27 15.69 -16.34
CA VAL A 92 -3.65 14.38 -16.55
C VAL A 92 -4.54 13.31 -15.93
N THR A 93 -5.18 12.49 -16.76
CA THR A 93 -6.04 11.40 -16.30
C THR A 93 -5.25 10.37 -15.50
N GLN A 94 -5.76 9.97 -14.33
CA GLN A 94 -5.15 8.95 -13.51
C GLN A 94 -5.67 7.56 -13.90
N LEU A 95 -4.89 6.84 -14.71
CA LEU A 95 -5.21 5.48 -15.15
C LEU A 95 -4.69 4.39 -14.22
N VAL A 96 -3.66 4.71 -13.42
CA VAL A 96 -2.95 3.76 -12.57
C VAL A 96 -2.66 4.37 -11.21
N GLY A 97 -2.60 3.50 -10.22
CA GLY A 97 -2.27 3.84 -8.85
C GLY A 97 -3.47 4.28 -8.03
N VAL A 98 -3.22 4.34 -6.74
CA VAL A 98 -4.17 4.80 -5.72
C VAL A 98 -3.89 6.26 -5.34
N PHE A 99 -4.94 7.05 -5.08
CA PHE A 99 -4.79 8.49 -4.81
C PHE A 99 -3.91 8.81 -3.61
N GLN A 100 -2.70 9.31 -3.82
CA GLN A 100 -1.79 9.63 -2.73
C GLN A 100 -2.31 10.78 -1.83
N GLY A 101 -2.30 10.61 -0.51
CA GLY A 101 -2.91 11.52 0.48
C GLY A 101 -4.36 11.20 0.93
N CYS A 102 -5.14 10.43 0.16
CA CYS A 102 -6.48 9.95 0.54
C CYS A 102 -6.49 9.03 1.81
N PRO A 103 -7.39 9.24 2.78
CA PRO A 103 -7.52 8.40 3.99
C PRO A 103 -7.95 6.95 3.73
N LEU A 104 -8.66 6.68 2.63
CA LEU A 104 -9.17 5.34 2.30
C LEU A 104 -8.05 4.34 1.94
N ARG A 105 -6.82 4.81 1.70
CA ARG A 105 -5.71 3.98 1.21
C ARG A 105 -5.09 3.07 2.27
N SER A 106 -5.33 3.36 3.54
CA SER A 106 -4.73 2.68 4.69
C SER A 106 -5.78 2.11 5.64
N HIS A 107 -7.04 2.03 5.20
CA HIS A 107 -8.07 1.35 5.99
C HIS A 107 -7.83 -0.15 5.91
N ALA A 108 -7.15 -0.68 6.92
CA ALA A 108 -7.26 -2.07 7.32
C ALA A 108 -7.81 -2.06 8.73
N GLU A 109 -8.93 -2.73 8.94
CA GLU A 109 -9.49 -2.97 10.28
C GLU A 109 -8.43 -3.56 11.25
#